data_AF-A0A497PLC8-F1
#
_entry.id   AF-A0A497PLC8-F1
#
_cell.length_a   1.000
_cell.length_b   1.000
_cell.length_c   1.000
_cell.angle_alpha   90.00
_cell.angle_beta   90.00
_cell.angle_gamma   90.00
#
_symmetry.space_group_name_H-M   'P 1'
#
loop_
_entity.id
_entity.type
_entity.pdbx_description
1 polymer ?
#
loop_
_entity_poly.entity_id
_entity_poly.type
_entity_poly.pdbx_seq_one_letter_code
_entity_poly.pdbx_strand_id
1 'polypeptide(L)'
;FVLHGSCTHQQNLTTKDDYAIVFDEIDRLIKSTMTYDRISGPFWTDGGKFKVWTFFAGPDALTITTSAPEFTDDIALDVGVDTADMIRSRLPDLGRVSIVDAHNCINDDAVSVTKGTPEAAEYVGTVSEAVFSTSNRQGSSVEIGIHQVVPEDISSEEGIGPGGITALVMRTGEGEFVLVSVDGNNMVPGFREEVINLLKTQGFDGGEIVTTDTHVVNAIALSSKGYPPVGKYKPEETVEHVLVACERARAQKRPVRIGFGFGEARGVRTMGEKGFDILTQDVAEAAGIAKHVGIKSGLAAFFSALVLAFLV
;
A
#
# COMPACT_ATOMS: atom_id res chain seq x y z
N PHE A 1 8.99 -7.83 4.74
CA PHE A 1 7.75 -7.13 5.10
C PHE A 1 7.82 -5.75 4.51
N VAL A 2 6.89 -5.39 3.62
CA VAL A 2 6.90 -4.11 2.89
C VAL A 2 5.52 -3.47 3.05
N LEU A 3 5.49 -2.15 3.18
CA LEU A 3 4.28 -1.34 3.38
C LEU A 3 4.22 -0.27 2.29
N HIS A 4 3.03 0.00 1.77
CA HIS A 4 2.81 1.12 0.85
C HIS A 4 2.85 2.45 1.62
N GLY A 5 3.53 3.45 1.07
CA GLY A 5 3.66 4.77 1.69
C GLY A 5 2.68 5.78 1.11
N SER A 6 2.73 7.01 1.61
CA SER A 6 2.21 8.15 0.86
C SER A 6 3.14 8.42 -0.32
N CYS A 7 2.78 7.89 -1.48
CA CYS A 7 3.46 8.12 -2.74
C CYS A 7 2.47 8.03 -3.90
N THR A 8 2.91 8.52 -5.05
CA THR A 8 2.27 8.24 -6.34
C THR A 8 3.30 7.59 -7.25
N HIS A 9 2.87 7.25 -8.47
CA HIS A 9 3.77 6.77 -9.52
C HIS A 9 4.98 7.67 -9.79
N GLN A 10 4.95 8.96 -9.41
CA GLN A 10 6.07 9.89 -9.54
C GLN A 10 7.33 9.43 -8.79
N GLN A 11 7.17 8.67 -7.70
CA GLN A 11 8.28 8.15 -6.89
C GLN A 11 8.82 6.81 -7.41
N ASN A 12 8.20 6.21 -8.43
CA ASN A 12 8.67 4.94 -8.99
C ASN A 12 10.07 5.08 -9.57
N LEU A 13 10.97 4.19 -9.15
CA LEU A 13 12.31 4.09 -9.73
C LEU A 13 12.21 3.67 -11.21
N THR A 14 12.97 4.35 -12.05
CA THR A 14 12.97 4.11 -13.51
C THR A 14 13.97 3.03 -13.93
N THR A 15 14.84 2.57 -13.01
CA THR A 15 15.88 1.59 -13.28
C THR A 15 16.29 0.82 -12.03
N LYS A 16 16.69 -0.44 -12.24
CA LYS A 16 17.19 -1.33 -11.19
C LYS A 16 18.60 -0.96 -10.72
N ASP A 17 19.35 -0.19 -11.50
CA ASP A 17 20.70 0.24 -11.12
C ASP A 17 20.69 1.08 -9.84
N ASP A 18 19.59 1.77 -9.56
CA ASP A 18 19.44 2.64 -8.39
C ASP A 18 19.02 1.86 -7.12
N TYR A 19 18.73 0.56 -7.23
CA TYR A 19 18.36 -0.27 -6.08
C TYR A 19 19.45 -0.31 -5.01
N ALA A 20 20.71 -0.34 -5.43
CA ALA A 20 21.84 -0.34 -4.50
C ALA A 20 21.84 0.88 -3.58
N ILE A 21 21.50 2.07 -4.10
CA ILE A 21 21.43 3.31 -3.33
C ILE A 21 20.35 3.22 -2.24
N VAL A 22 19.19 2.66 -2.58
CA VAL A 22 18.08 2.48 -1.63
C VAL A 22 18.42 1.42 -0.58
N PHE A 23 19.01 0.30 -0.98
CA PHE A 23 19.41 -0.76 -0.05
C PHE A 23 20.52 -0.30 0.89
N ASP A 24 21.50 0.46 0.43
CA ASP A 24 22.55 1.03 1.27
C ASP A 24 21.95 1.93 2.37
N GLU A 25 20.93 2.72 2.04
CA GLU A 25 20.24 3.57 3.02
C GLU A 25 19.41 2.73 4.00
N ILE A 26 18.71 1.69 3.55
CA ILE A 26 17.99 0.75 4.43
C ILE A 26 18.96 0.06 5.39
N ASP A 27 20.09 -0.45 4.89
CA ASP A 27 21.12 -1.10 5.69
C ASP A 27 21.74 -0.16 6.72
N ARG A 28 21.96 1.11 6.33
CA ARG A 28 22.40 2.16 7.26
C ARG A 28 21.37 2.37 8.36
N LEU A 29 20.08 2.49 8.01
CA LEU A 29 18.99 2.69 8.97
C LEU A 29 18.86 1.51 9.93
N ILE A 30 18.92 0.26 9.45
CA ILE A 30 18.87 -0.93 10.32
C ILE A 30 19.97 -0.89 11.39
N LYS A 31 21.17 -0.42 11.02
CA LYS A 31 22.33 -0.33 11.94
C LYS A 31 22.26 0.87 12.88
N SER A 32 21.73 2.01 12.42
CA SER A 32 21.78 3.27 13.17
C SER A 32 20.52 3.60 13.98
N THR A 33 19.40 2.95 13.70
CA THR A 33 18.11 3.26 14.34
C THR A 33 18.15 2.89 15.82
N MET A 34 17.81 3.86 16.67
CA MET A 34 17.64 3.61 18.10
C MET A 34 16.42 2.73 18.33
N THR A 35 16.56 1.72 19.18
CA THR A 35 15.47 0.78 19.49
C THR A 35 15.09 0.82 20.96
N TYR A 36 13.83 0.51 21.24
CA TYR A 36 13.19 0.57 22.54
C TYR A 36 12.57 -0.78 22.89
N ASP A 37 12.61 -1.15 24.17
CA ASP A 37 12.00 -2.38 24.71
C ASP A 37 10.49 -2.21 24.98
N ARG A 38 9.97 -0.99 24.84
CA ARG A 38 8.56 -0.65 25.03
C ARG A 38 8.00 0.06 23.81
N ILE A 39 6.77 -0.29 23.46
CA ILE A 39 5.97 0.37 22.42
C ILE A 39 4.64 0.83 23.01
N SER A 40 4.12 1.98 22.58
CA SER A 40 2.74 2.39 22.84
C SER A 40 1.89 2.08 21.62
N GLY A 41 0.78 1.38 21.81
CA GLY A 41 -0.10 0.90 20.75
C GLY A 41 0.01 -0.60 20.46
N PRO A 42 -0.59 -1.08 19.36
CA PRO A 42 -1.39 -0.32 18.39
C PRO A 42 -2.66 0.30 18.98
N PHE A 43 -3.04 1.49 18.50
CA PHE A 43 -4.32 2.13 18.82
C PHE A 43 -5.16 2.34 17.56
N TRP A 44 -6.42 1.92 17.60
CA TRP A 44 -7.37 2.11 16.51
C TRP A 44 -8.17 3.40 16.70
N THR A 45 -8.20 4.24 15.67
CA THR A 45 -9.05 5.44 15.59
C THR A 45 -9.91 5.36 14.33
N ASP A 46 -11.22 5.52 14.48
CA ASP A 46 -12.18 5.58 13.37
C ASP A 46 -12.60 7.02 13.13
N GLY A 47 -12.17 7.60 12.01
CA GLY A 47 -12.52 8.95 11.58
C GLY A 47 -13.62 8.99 10.50
N GLY A 48 -14.34 7.89 10.27
CA GLY A 48 -15.29 7.76 9.17
C GLY A 48 -14.61 7.14 7.95
N LYS A 49 -14.36 7.93 6.89
CA LYS A 49 -13.71 7.44 5.68
C LYS A 49 -12.35 6.83 6.02
N PHE A 50 -11.47 7.63 6.61
CA PHE A 50 -10.15 7.18 7.02
C PHE A 50 -10.16 6.61 8.45
N LYS A 51 -9.46 5.50 8.62
CA LYS A 51 -9.28 4.80 9.90
C LYS A 51 -7.80 4.55 10.09
N VAL A 52 -7.30 4.73 11.31
CA VAL A 52 -5.87 4.87 11.57
C VAL A 52 -5.46 3.99 12.73
N TRP A 53 -4.43 3.18 12.49
CA TRP A 53 -3.64 2.54 13.54
C TRP A 53 -2.46 3.43 13.89
N THR A 54 -2.26 3.71 15.18
CA THR A 54 -1.12 4.49 15.67
C THR A 54 -0.22 3.65 16.57
N PHE A 55 1.10 3.77 16.35
CA PHE A 55 2.15 3.14 17.14
C PHE A 55 3.20 4.18 17.53
N PHE A 56 3.79 4.05 18.72
CA PHE A 56 4.90 4.88 19.16
C PHE A 56 6.05 4.03 19.70
N ALA A 57 7.27 4.32 19.26
CA ALA A 57 8.50 3.73 19.77
C ALA A 57 9.48 4.85 20.12
N GLY A 58 9.71 5.07 21.41
CA GLY A 58 10.45 6.24 21.87
C GLY A 58 9.74 7.54 21.48
N PRO A 59 10.43 8.52 20.87
CA PRO A 59 9.82 9.77 20.43
C PRO A 59 9.11 9.65 19.07
N ASP A 60 9.24 8.54 18.35
CA ASP A 60 8.78 8.44 16.96
C ASP A 60 7.42 7.74 16.86
N ALA A 61 6.65 8.09 15.84
CA ALA A 61 5.35 7.51 15.54
C ALA A 61 5.31 6.83 14.15
N LEU A 62 4.50 5.77 14.07
CA LEU A 62 4.10 5.12 12.83
C LEU A 62 2.57 5.09 12.79
N THR A 63 1.99 5.54 11.68
CA THR A 63 0.55 5.40 11.42
C THR A 63 0.30 4.50 10.23
N ILE A 64 -0.72 3.66 10.30
CA ILE A 64 -1.23 2.88 9.15
C ILE A 64 -2.66 3.32 8.91
N THR A 65 -2.92 3.91 7.76
CA THR A 65 -4.23 4.44 7.40
C THR A 65 -4.92 3.55 6.38
N THR A 66 -6.21 3.31 6.56
CA THR A 66 -7.07 2.60 5.62
C THR A 66 -8.31 3.44 5.35
N SER A 67 -8.75 3.50 4.09
CA SER A 67 -10.07 4.04 3.71
C SER A 67 -11.13 2.94 3.58
N ALA A 68 -10.71 1.67 3.55
CA ALA A 68 -11.64 0.53 3.45
C ALA A 68 -12.81 0.62 4.45
N PRO A 69 -14.05 0.34 4.02
CA PRO A 69 -14.42 -0.26 2.74
C PRO A 69 -14.53 0.75 1.57
N GLU A 70 -14.24 2.03 1.79
CA GLU A 70 -14.19 3.04 0.73
C GLU A 70 -12.87 2.92 -0.05
N PHE A 71 -12.88 3.34 -1.32
CA PHE A 71 -11.66 3.36 -2.14
C PHE A 71 -10.93 4.68 -1.96
N THR A 72 -9.62 4.59 -1.81
CA THR A 72 -8.67 5.64 -2.12
C THR A 72 -7.55 4.98 -2.91
N ASP A 73 -7.15 5.61 -4.01
CA ASP A 73 -6.07 5.12 -4.84
C ASP A 73 -4.74 5.48 -4.16
N ASP A 74 -3.96 6.39 -4.72
CA ASP A 74 -2.74 6.89 -4.07
C ASP A 74 -3.01 8.06 -3.12
N ILE A 75 -2.18 8.15 -2.07
CA ILE A 75 -2.07 9.32 -1.19
C ILE A 75 -0.79 10.05 -1.56
N ALA A 76 -0.92 11.27 -2.09
CA ALA A 76 0.23 12.02 -2.57
C ALA A 76 1.29 12.24 -1.48
N LEU A 77 2.56 12.14 -1.88
CA LEU A 77 3.71 12.28 -0.97
C LEU A 77 3.69 13.61 -0.21
N ASP A 78 3.30 14.70 -0.87
CA ASP A 78 3.21 16.01 -0.24
C ASP A 78 2.12 16.09 0.83
N VAL A 79 0.98 15.40 0.65
CA VAL A 79 -0.06 15.25 1.69
C VAL A 79 0.49 14.48 2.89
N GLY A 80 1.23 13.40 2.67
CA GLY A 80 1.87 12.64 3.75
C GLY A 80 2.91 13.46 4.53
N VAL A 81 3.77 14.19 3.83
CA VAL A 81 4.77 15.10 4.42
C VAL A 81 4.09 16.22 5.20
N ASP A 82 3.09 16.90 4.61
CA ASP A 82 2.35 17.97 5.27
C ASP A 82 1.63 17.45 6.54
N THR A 83 1.09 16.23 6.49
CA THR A 83 0.47 15.58 7.67
C THR A 83 1.49 15.36 8.79
N ALA A 84 2.64 14.75 8.47
CA ALA A 84 3.71 14.49 9.44
C ALA A 84 4.25 15.79 10.06
N ASP A 85 4.46 16.84 9.25
CA ASP A 85 4.94 18.13 9.73
C ASP A 85 3.90 18.86 10.57
N MET A 86 2.61 18.78 10.22
CA MET A 86 1.52 19.31 11.03
C MET A 86 1.53 18.64 12.42
N ILE A 87 1.59 17.31 12.48
CA ILE A 87 1.59 16.56 13.75
C ILE A 87 2.74 17.03 14.63
N ARG A 88 3.95 17.11 14.07
CA ARG A 88 5.17 17.54 14.77
C ARG A 88 5.12 18.99 15.22
N SER A 89 4.42 19.86 14.48
CA SER A 89 4.25 21.26 14.87
C SER A 89 3.42 21.44 16.15
N ARG A 90 2.56 20.47 16.48
CA ARG A 90 1.67 20.50 17.66
C ARG A 90 2.13 19.60 18.80
N LEU A 91 2.97 18.61 18.53
CA LEU A 91 3.60 17.75 19.51
C LEU A 91 5.12 17.94 19.48
N PRO A 92 5.67 18.97 20.16
CA PRO A 92 7.08 19.33 20.06
C PRO A 92 8.05 18.25 20.59
N ASP A 93 7.57 17.38 21.48
CA ASP A 93 8.35 16.24 22.00
C ASP A 93 8.31 15.01 21.09
N LEU A 94 7.44 15.01 20.08
CA LEU A 94 7.37 13.94 19.09
C LEU A 94 8.48 14.16 18.05
N GLY A 95 9.25 13.10 17.81
CA GLY A 95 10.32 13.04 16.84
C GLY A 95 9.79 13.03 15.41
N ARG A 96 9.94 11.90 14.73
CA ARG A 96 9.54 11.71 13.33
C ARG A 96 8.24 10.89 13.26
N VAL A 97 7.48 11.11 12.20
CA VAL A 97 6.20 10.44 11.96
C VAL A 97 6.26 9.76 10.59
N SER A 98 6.00 8.45 10.56
CA SER A 98 5.87 7.67 9.33
C SER A 98 4.39 7.43 9.03
N ILE A 99 4.00 7.67 7.79
CA ILE A 99 2.62 7.55 7.31
C ILE A 99 2.55 6.42 6.28
N VAL A 100 1.85 5.35 6.63
CA VAL A 100 1.60 4.18 5.77
C VAL A 100 0.18 4.24 5.24
N ASP A 101 0.03 3.94 3.97
CA ASP A 101 -1.24 3.65 3.33
C ASP A 101 -1.44 2.14 3.29
N ALA A 102 -2.58 1.66 3.76
CA ALA A 102 -2.91 0.25 3.70
C ALA A 102 -3.15 -0.24 2.27
N HIS A 103 -3.62 0.64 1.39
CA HIS A 103 -3.83 0.34 -0.04
C HIS A 103 -4.58 -0.98 -0.27
N ASN A 104 -5.75 -1.13 0.37
CA ASN A 104 -6.37 -2.43 0.62
C ASN A 104 -7.85 -2.50 0.22
N CYS A 105 -8.31 -1.65 -0.69
CA CYS A 105 -9.67 -1.69 -1.21
C CYS A 105 -9.71 -1.01 -2.57
N ILE A 106 -10.32 -1.62 -3.59
CA ILE A 106 -10.55 -0.97 -4.89
C ILE A 106 -12.04 -0.94 -5.25
N ASN A 107 -12.54 0.21 -5.68
CA ASN A 107 -13.85 0.34 -6.33
C ASN A 107 -13.71 0.93 -7.74
N ASP A 108 -14.81 1.38 -8.36
CA ASP A 108 -14.80 1.95 -9.72
C ASP A 108 -14.59 3.49 -9.74
N ASP A 109 -14.66 4.13 -8.57
CA ASP A 109 -14.58 5.58 -8.39
C ASP A 109 -13.25 5.95 -7.72
N ALA A 110 -12.15 5.77 -8.46
CA ALA A 110 -10.81 6.11 -7.99
C ALA A 110 -10.69 7.61 -7.68
N VAL A 111 -10.38 7.94 -6.42
CA VAL A 111 -10.00 9.29 -6.02
C VAL A 111 -8.68 9.21 -5.30
N SER A 112 -7.62 9.67 -5.97
CA SER A 112 -6.32 9.89 -5.32
C SER A 112 -6.44 11.07 -4.35
N VAL A 113 -5.79 10.97 -3.19
CA VAL A 113 -5.75 12.05 -2.20
C VAL A 113 -4.61 12.99 -2.56
N THR A 114 -4.96 14.11 -3.20
CA THR A 114 -4.01 15.13 -3.66
C THR A 114 -4.16 16.43 -2.88
N LYS A 115 -3.07 17.17 -2.73
CA LYS A 115 -3.08 18.44 -2.00
C LYS A 115 -4.14 19.42 -2.53
N GLY A 116 -4.86 20.04 -1.59
CA GLY A 116 -5.90 21.03 -1.89
C GLY A 116 -7.30 20.46 -2.12
N THR A 117 -7.48 19.14 -2.07
CA THR A 117 -8.82 18.52 -2.14
C THR A 117 -9.47 18.39 -0.76
N PRO A 118 -10.81 18.29 -0.67
CA PRO A 118 -11.50 17.98 0.59
C PRO A 118 -11.02 16.69 1.24
N GLU A 119 -10.72 15.66 0.44
CA GLU A 119 -10.22 14.36 0.92
C GLU A 119 -8.86 14.51 1.58
N ALA A 120 -7.98 15.36 1.06
CA ALA A 120 -6.69 15.64 1.69
C ALA A 120 -6.85 16.37 3.04
N ALA A 121 -7.80 17.30 3.15
CA ALA A 121 -8.10 17.97 4.41
C ALA A 121 -8.66 16.99 5.46
N GLU A 122 -9.57 16.10 5.05
CA GLU A 122 -10.11 15.04 5.90
C GLU A 122 -9.02 14.06 6.34
N TYR A 123 -8.18 13.62 5.41
CA TYR A 123 -7.05 12.73 5.68
C TYR A 123 -6.09 13.32 6.71
N VAL A 124 -5.60 14.54 6.47
CA VAL A 124 -4.69 15.26 7.38
C VAL A 124 -5.34 15.38 8.76
N GLY A 125 -6.61 15.77 8.82
CA GLY A 125 -7.35 15.92 10.07
C GLY A 125 -7.43 14.61 10.86
N THR A 126 -7.85 13.52 10.21
CA THR A 126 -8.07 12.22 10.85
C THR A 126 -6.77 11.58 11.35
N VAL A 127 -5.72 11.54 10.52
CA VAL A 127 -4.42 10.98 10.92
C VAL A 127 -3.81 11.77 12.07
N SER A 128 -3.95 13.08 12.02
CA SER A 128 -3.43 13.96 13.05
C SER A 128 -4.14 13.78 14.39
N GLU A 129 -5.48 13.74 14.37
CA GLU A 129 -6.28 13.52 15.57
C GLU A 129 -6.00 12.14 16.18
N ALA A 130 -5.80 11.10 15.35
CA ALA A 130 -5.41 9.78 15.81
C ALA A 130 -4.07 9.79 16.57
N VAL A 131 -3.09 10.58 16.11
CA VAL A 131 -1.81 10.74 16.82
C VAL A 131 -1.98 11.58 18.09
N PHE A 132 -2.70 12.70 18.03
CA PHE A 132 -2.90 13.59 19.17
C PHE A 132 -3.61 12.89 20.33
N SER A 133 -4.72 12.21 20.05
CA SER A 133 -5.52 11.50 21.04
C SER A 133 -4.80 10.31 21.71
N THR A 134 -3.71 9.82 21.11
CA THR A 134 -2.99 8.63 21.58
C THR A 134 -1.55 8.87 22.08
N SER A 135 -1.00 10.05 21.82
CA SER A 135 0.39 10.44 22.14
C SER A 135 0.82 10.28 23.60
N ASN A 136 -0.11 10.45 24.56
CA ASN A 136 0.19 10.39 25.99
C ASN A 136 0.02 8.98 26.60
N ARG A 137 -0.30 7.96 25.79
CA ARG A 137 -0.53 6.61 26.31
C ARG A 137 0.78 5.92 26.65
N GLN A 138 0.79 5.21 27.79
CA GLN A 138 1.99 4.52 28.27
C GLN A 138 2.36 3.33 27.37
N GLY A 139 3.65 3.19 27.08
CA GLY A 139 4.15 2.01 26.36
C GLY A 139 4.19 0.76 27.25
N SER A 140 4.29 -0.40 26.62
CA SER A 140 4.40 -1.73 27.26
C SER A 140 5.46 -2.58 26.56
N SER A 141 5.94 -3.65 27.21
CA SER A 141 6.83 -4.60 26.56
C SER A 141 6.14 -5.25 25.36
N VAL A 142 6.93 -5.59 24.34
CA VAL A 142 6.41 -6.09 23.07
C VAL A 142 7.04 -7.42 22.69
N GLU A 143 6.19 -8.34 22.23
CA GLU A 143 6.62 -9.56 21.57
C GLU A 143 6.15 -9.54 20.12
N ILE A 144 7.05 -9.89 19.20
CA ILE A 144 6.72 -9.98 17.76
C ILE A 144 7.10 -11.35 17.25
N GLY A 145 6.24 -11.91 16.42
CA GLY A 145 6.54 -13.01 15.52
C GLY A 145 6.20 -12.61 14.09
N ILE A 146 6.99 -13.09 13.12
CA ILE A 146 6.81 -12.78 11.70
C ILE A 146 6.96 -14.06 10.89
N HIS A 147 6.09 -14.28 9.93
CA HIS A 147 6.18 -15.44 9.04
C HIS A 147 5.68 -15.09 7.64
N GLN A 148 6.38 -15.58 6.62
CA GLN A 148 6.02 -15.42 5.22
C GLN A 148 5.57 -16.76 4.63
N VAL A 149 4.49 -16.71 3.85
CA VAL A 149 3.98 -17.79 3.03
C VAL A 149 4.04 -17.31 1.58
N VAL A 150 4.65 -18.11 0.71
CA VAL A 150 4.59 -17.90 -0.74
C VAL A 150 3.67 -19.00 -1.29
N PRO A 151 2.42 -18.66 -1.66
CA PRO A 151 1.49 -19.64 -2.23
C PRO A 151 2.06 -20.27 -3.50
N GLU A 152 1.93 -21.60 -3.65
CA GLU A 152 2.28 -22.32 -4.89
C GLU A 152 1.07 -22.45 -5.83
N ASP A 153 -0.12 -22.20 -5.30
CA ASP A 153 -1.44 -22.39 -5.90
C ASP A 153 -2.13 -21.08 -6.28
N ILE A 154 -1.46 -19.94 -6.10
CA ILE A 154 -1.92 -18.61 -6.51
C ILE A 154 -0.80 -17.94 -7.30
N SER A 155 -1.10 -17.57 -8.54
CA SER A 155 -0.19 -16.88 -9.45
C SER A 155 -0.30 -15.35 -9.39
N SER A 156 0.67 -14.66 -9.99
CA SER A 156 0.63 -13.18 -10.14
C SER A 156 -0.58 -12.72 -10.95
N GLU A 157 -1.00 -13.51 -11.96
CA GLU A 157 -2.21 -13.31 -12.75
C GLU A 157 -3.49 -13.36 -11.90
N GLU A 158 -3.42 -14.02 -10.75
CA GLU A 158 -4.53 -14.21 -9.81
C GLU A 158 -4.52 -13.22 -8.63
N GLY A 159 -3.51 -12.34 -8.56
CA GLY A 159 -3.47 -11.21 -7.61
C GLY A 159 -2.39 -11.27 -6.53
N ILE A 160 -1.57 -12.32 -6.48
CA ILE A 160 -0.49 -12.44 -5.50
C ILE A 160 0.85 -12.57 -6.20
N GLY A 161 1.72 -11.60 -5.94
CA GLY A 161 3.09 -11.55 -6.43
C GLY A 161 4.04 -12.51 -5.70
N PRO A 162 5.29 -12.61 -6.17
CA PRO A 162 6.30 -13.54 -5.66
C PRO A 162 6.73 -13.27 -4.21
N GLY A 163 6.43 -12.09 -3.67
CA GLY A 163 6.61 -11.76 -2.26
C GLY A 163 5.57 -12.41 -1.34
N GLY A 164 4.49 -13.00 -1.89
CA GLY A 164 3.50 -13.77 -1.15
C GLY A 164 2.81 -12.99 -0.03
N ILE A 165 2.46 -13.68 1.04
CA ILE A 165 1.74 -13.14 2.20
C ILE A 165 2.67 -13.21 3.41
N THR A 166 2.91 -12.06 4.06
CA THR A 166 3.67 -12.00 5.31
C THR A 166 2.76 -11.51 6.44
N ALA A 167 2.71 -12.27 7.54
CA ALA A 167 2.02 -11.84 8.76
C ALA A 167 3.03 -11.42 9.82
N LEU A 168 2.76 -10.28 10.46
CA LEU A 168 3.42 -9.80 11.67
C LEU A 168 2.40 -9.86 12.81
N VAL A 169 2.65 -10.72 13.79
CA VAL A 169 1.83 -10.81 14.99
C VAL A 169 2.55 -10.11 16.13
N MET A 170 1.87 -9.18 16.79
CA MET A 170 2.39 -8.36 17.88
C MET A 170 1.55 -8.57 19.14
N ARG A 171 2.18 -8.92 20.26
CA ARG A 171 1.56 -8.89 21.59
C ARG A 171 2.11 -7.69 22.36
N THR A 172 1.22 -6.83 22.83
CA THR A 172 1.53 -5.68 23.69
C THR A 172 0.61 -5.70 24.92
N GLY A 173 0.71 -4.69 25.78
CA GLY A 173 -0.22 -4.47 26.88
C GLY A 173 -1.66 -4.20 26.43
N GLU A 174 -1.89 -3.87 25.16
CA GLU A 174 -3.21 -3.61 24.59
C GLU A 174 -3.92 -4.89 24.09
N GLY A 175 -3.20 -6.00 23.94
CA GLY A 175 -3.72 -7.22 23.32
C GLY A 175 -2.74 -7.84 22.33
N GLU A 176 -3.24 -8.76 21.50
CA GLU A 176 -2.51 -9.30 20.36
C GLU A 176 -3.16 -8.96 19.04
N PHE A 177 -2.36 -8.34 18.21
CA PHE A 177 -2.76 -7.74 16.96
C PHE A 177 -1.98 -8.39 15.83
N VAL A 178 -2.54 -8.32 14.64
CA VAL A 178 -1.90 -8.86 13.44
C VAL A 178 -1.93 -7.86 12.30
N LEU A 179 -0.78 -7.69 11.66
CA LEU A 179 -0.63 -6.91 10.44
C LEU A 179 -0.21 -7.86 9.32
N VAL A 180 -1.05 -7.97 8.30
CA VAL A 180 -0.82 -8.87 7.15
C VAL A 180 -0.47 -8.03 5.94
N SER A 181 0.72 -8.23 5.37
CA SER A 181 1.16 -7.65 4.11
C SER A 181 1.02 -8.69 3.00
N VAL A 182 0.26 -8.36 1.97
CA VAL A 182 0.10 -9.18 0.76
C VAL A 182 0.87 -8.51 -0.37
N ASP A 183 1.80 -9.23 -1.00
CA ASP A 183 2.43 -8.78 -2.24
C ASP A 183 1.39 -8.83 -3.35
N GLY A 184 0.76 -7.70 -3.61
CA GLY A 184 -0.39 -7.56 -4.49
C GLY A 184 -0.75 -6.09 -4.60
N ASN A 185 -1.86 -5.81 -5.27
CA ASN A 185 -2.41 -4.46 -5.41
C ASN A 185 -3.88 -4.46 -5.02
N ASN A 186 -4.23 -3.64 -4.04
CA ASN A 186 -5.59 -3.46 -3.51
C ASN A 186 -6.30 -4.79 -3.18
N MET A 187 -7.53 -4.68 -2.66
CA MET A 187 -8.38 -5.85 -2.40
C MET A 187 -9.78 -5.61 -2.92
N VAL A 188 -10.49 -6.67 -3.27
CA VAL A 188 -11.91 -6.54 -3.61
C VAL A 188 -12.69 -6.02 -2.37
N PRO A 189 -13.67 -5.11 -2.55
CA PRO A 189 -14.42 -4.55 -1.43
C PRO A 189 -15.06 -5.64 -0.57
N GLY A 190 -14.91 -5.54 0.75
CA GLY A 190 -15.45 -6.50 1.72
C GLY A 190 -14.51 -7.66 2.07
N PHE A 191 -13.51 -7.97 1.22
CA PHE A 191 -12.58 -9.09 1.48
C PHE A 191 -11.68 -8.81 2.70
N ARG A 192 -11.21 -7.56 2.82
CA ARG A 192 -10.46 -7.11 4.00
C ARG A 192 -11.25 -7.33 5.28
N GLU A 193 -12.52 -6.90 5.31
CA GLU A 193 -13.40 -7.02 6.47
C GLU A 193 -13.66 -8.49 6.84
N GLU A 194 -13.90 -9.34 5.83
CA GLU A 194 -14.07 -10.78 6.00
C GLU A 194 -12.87 -11.41 6.69
N VAL A 195 -11.65 -11.17 6.19
CA VAL A 195 -10.42 -11.73 6.74
C VAL A 195 -10.15 -11.19 8.14
N ILE A 196 -10.33 -9.88 8.40
CA ILE A 196 -10.16 -9.30 9.75
C ILE A 196 -11.16 -9.91 10.74
N ASN A 197 -12.41 -10.12 10.33
CA ASN A 197 -13.41 -10.75 11.19
C ASN A 197 -13.02 -12.20 11.51
N LEU A 198 -12.52 -12.94 10.52
CA LEU A 198 -12.03 -14.29 10.73
C LEU A 198 -10.84 -14.30 11.71
N LEU A 199 -9.88 -13.40 11.56
CA LEU A 199 -8.75 -13.27 12.49
C LEU A 199 -9.21 -12.95 13.91
N LYS A 200 -10.25 -12.11 14.09
CA LYS A 200 -10.85 -11.89 15.41
C LYS A 200 -11.43 -13.17 16.00
N THR A 201 -12.08 -14.03 15.20
CA THR A 201 -12.54 -15.35 15.70
C THR A 201 -11.40 -16.29 16.09
N GLN A 202 -10.20 -16.08 15.55
CA GLN A 202 -8.95 -16.77 15.94
C GLN A 202 -8.30 -16.15 17.20
N GLY A 203 -8.97 -15.22 17.88
CA GLY A 203 -8.53 -14.64 19.15
C GLY A 203 -7.55 -13.48 19.04
N PHE A 204 -7.42 -12.86 17.86
CA PHE A 204 -6.73 -11.56 17.74
C PHE A 204 -7.66 -10.43 18.22
N ASP A 205 -7.13 -9.48 18.98
CA ASP A 205 -7.87 -8.32 19.48
C ASP A 205 -8.13 -7.29 18.36
N GLY A 206 -7.29 -7.29 17.33
CA GLY A 206 -7.46 -6.49 16.13
C GLY A 206 -6.45 -6.86 15.05
N GLY A 207 -6.62 -6.29 13.87
CA GLY A 207 -5.65 -6.46 12.81
C GLY A 207 -5.97 -5.63 11.59
N GLU A 208 -4.99 -5.58 10.69
CA GLU A 208 -5.07 -4.85 9.45
C GLU A 208 -4.43 -5.67 8.33
N ILE A 209 -4.95 -5.48 7.13
CA ILE A 209 -4.40 -6.10 5.93
C ILE A 209 -4.01 -4.98 5.00
N VAL A 210 -2.78 -5.05 4.51
CA VAL A 210 -2.18 -4.07 3.62
C VAL A 210 -1.69 -4.75 2.37
N THR A 211 -1.67 -4.04 1.26
CA THR A 211 -0.95 -4.50 0.07
C THR A 211 0.33 -3.71 -0.11
N THR A 212 1.28 -4.31 -0.81
CA THR A 212 2.58 -3.68 -1.06
C THR A 212 2.58 -2.72 -2.24
N ASP A 213 1.64 -2.92 -3.17
CA ASP A 213 1.60 -2.33 -4.50
C ASP A 213 2.98 -2.25 -5.18
N THR A 214 3.65 -3.39 -5.33
CA THR A 214 4.97 -3.46 -5.99
C THR A 214 4.89 -3.29 -7.51
N HIS A 215 3.68 -3.14 -8.05
CA HIS A 215 3.35 -3.19 -9.47
C HIS A 215 3.74 -4.49 -10.19
N VAL A 216 4.25 -5.53 -9.50
CA VAL A 216 4.59 -6.81 -10.14
C VAL A 216 3.36 -7.53 -10.68
N VAL A 217 2.21 -7.36 -10.03
CA VAL A 217 0.92 -7.91 -10.49
C VAL A 217 0.18 -6.96 -11.46
N ASN A 218 0.72 -5.75 -11.69
CA ASN A 218 0.10 -4.74 -12.54
C ASN A 218 0.42 -5.01 -14.02
N ALA A 219 -0.50 -4.62 -14.91
CA ALA A 219 -0.42 -4.81 -16.36
C ALA A 219 -0.32 -6.28 -16.82
N ILE A 220 -0.54 -7.25 -15.93
CA ILE A 220 -0.60 -8.68 -16.26
C ILE A 220 -2.00 -9.09 -16.73
N ALA A 221 -3.06 -8.48 -16.17
CA ALA A 221 -4.44 -8.78 -16.52
C ALA A 221 -4.98 -7.80 -17.56
N LEU A 222 -5.57 -8.31 -18.65
CA LEU A 222 -6.31 -7.54 -19.68
C LEU A 222 -7.64 -6.95 -19.17
N SER A 223 -7.82 -6.85 -17.85
CA SER A 223 -9.03 -6.30 -17.25
C SER A 223 -9.06 -4.78 -17.35
N SER A 224 -10.25 -4.18 -17.30
CA SER A 224 -10.42 -2.72 -17.32
C SER A 224 -9.68 -1.99 -16.20
N LYS A 225 -9.31 -2.69 -15.12
CA LYS A 225 -8.58 -2.14 -13.97
C LYS A 225 -7.05 -2.29 -14.07
N GLY A 226 -6.55 -2.97 -15.09
CA GLY A 226 -5.10 -3.16 -15.32
C GLY A 226 -4.39 -4.12 -14.34
N TYR A 227 -5.04 -4.56 -13.26
CA TYR A 227 -4.49 -5.54 -12.32
C TYR A 227 -5.59 -6.41 -11.65
N PRO A 228 -5.24 -7.63 -11.18
CA PRO A 228 -6.13 -8.50 -10.42
C PRO A 228 -6.09 -8.17 -8.90
N PRO A 229 -7.13 -7.53 -8.31
CA PRO A 229 -7.12 -7.23 -6.89
C PRO A 229 -7.16 -8.49 -6.03
N VAL A 230 -6.53 -8.43 -4.85
CA VAL A 230 -6.47 -9.55 -3.91
C VAL A 230 -7.89 -9.98 -3.50
N GLY A 231 -8.11 -11.29 -3.42
CA GLY A 231 -9.41 -11.87 -3.10
C GLY A 231 -10.38 -12.00 -4.28
N LYS A 232 -9.99 -11.63 -5.51
CA LYS A 232 -10.87 -11.74 -6.68
C LYS A 232 -10.99 -13.15 -7.26
N TYR A 233 -9.87 -13.82 -7.50
CA TYR A 233 -9.84 -15.11 -8.21
C TYR A 233 -9.73 -16.31 -7.28
N LYS A 234 -8.94 -16.15 -6.20
CA LYS A 234 -8.59 -17.20 -5.24
C LYS A 234 -8.89 -16.79 -3.79
N PRO A 235 -10.12 -16.34 -3.46
CA PRO A 235 -10.42 -15.78 -2.14
C PRO A 235 -10.24 -16.80 -1.01
N GLU A 236 -10.72 -18.02 -1.19
CA GLU A 236 -10.66 -19.09 -0.18
C GLU A 236 -9.19 -19.47 0.10
N GLU A 237 -8.41 -19.73 -0.95
CA GLU A 237 -7.00 -20.06 -0.82
C GLU A 237 -6.19 -18.89 -0.22
N THR A 238 -6.52 -17.65 -0.61
CA THR A 238 -5.89 -16.45 -0.01
C THR A 238 -6.15 -16.39 1.49
N VAL A 239 -7.40 -16.62 1.93
CA VAL A 239 -7.75 -16.67 3.36
C VAL A 239 -6.97 -17.76 4.08
N GLU A 240 -6.89 -18.96 3.51
CA GLU A 240 -6.13 -20.07 4.08
C GLU A 240 -4.65 -19.71 4.28
N HIS A 241 -4.00 -19.13 3.27
CA HIS A 241 -2.61 -18.70 3.37
C HIS A 241 -2.39 -17.58 4.37
N VAL A 242 -3.34 -16.63 4.48
CA VAL A 242 -3.31 -15.60 5.53
C VAL A 242 -3.38 -16.24 6.91
N LEU A 243 -4.28 -17.20 7.14
CA LEU A 243 -4.40 -17.89 8.42
C LEU A 243 -3.12 -18.66 8.76
N VAL A 244 -2.54 -19.39 7.80
CA VAL A 244 -1.29 -20.12 7.98
C VAL A 244 -0.14 -19.16 8.32
N ALA A 245 -0.03 -18.03 7.62
CA ALA A 245 0.98 -17.02 7.92
C ALA A 245 0.80 -16.48 9.34
N CYS A 246 -0.42 -16.15 9.74
CA CYS A 246 -0.75 -15.65 11.08
C CYS A 246 -0.45 -16.67 12.18
N GLU A 247 -0.83 -17.94 12.00
CA GLU A 247 -0.57 -19.01 12.97
C GLU A 247 0.93 -19.24 13.17
N ARG A 248 1.68 -19.33 12.06
CA ARG A 248 3.14 -19.53 12.12
C ARG A 248 3.87 -18.31 12.70
N ALA A 249 3.43 -17.10 12.38
CA ALA A 249 3.95 -15.88 13.00
C ALA A 249 3.67 -15.87 14.50
N ARG A 250 2.43 -16.20 14.91
CA ARG A 250 2.02 -16.28 16.32
C ARG A 250 2.84 -17.29 17.12
N ALA A 251 3.23 -18.41 16.52
CA ALA A 251 4.06 -19.45 17.16
C ALA A 251 5.52 -19.04 17.35
N GLN A 252 6.00 -18.04 16.60
CA GLN A 252 7.39 -17.56 16.63
C GLN A 252 7.57 -16.27 17.46
N LYS A 253 6.52 -15.83 18.17
CA LYS A 253 6.59 -14.63 19.02
C LYS A 253 7.72 -14.74 20.03
N ARG A 254 8.48 -13.66 20.15
CA ARG A 254 9.51 -13.48 21.17
C ARG A 254 9.59 -12.01 21.58
N PRO A 255 10.09 -11.70 22.78
CA PRO A 255 10.39 -10.32 23.15
C PRO A 255 11.35 -9.66 22.14
N VAL A 256 11.03 -8.44 21.72
CA VAL A 256 11.85 -7.67 20.75
C VAL A 256 12.08 -6.24 21.22
N ARG A 257 13.02 -5.55 20.56
CA ARG A 257 13.15 -4.09 20.62
C ARG A 257 12.72 -3.51 19.28
N ILE A 258 12.04 -2.37 19.30
CA ILE A 258 11.47 -1.71 18.11
C ILE A 258 12.02 -0.29 18.01
N GLY A 259 12.29 0.16 16.79
CA GLY A 259 12.66 1.54 16.49
C GLY A 259 12.18 1.93 15.10
N PHE A 260 11.89 3.21 14.91
CA PHE A 260 11.49 3.75 13.61
C PHE A 260 12.66 4.54 13.01
N GLY A 261 13.20 4.03 11.90
CA GLY A 261 14.32 4.64 11.19
C GLY A 261 13.83 5.53 10.07
N PHE A 262 14.39 6.73 9.95
CA PHE A 262 14.04 7.70 8.91
C PHE A 262 15.28 8.08 8.11
N GLY A 263 15.21 7.94 6.80
CA GLY A 263 16.32 8.17 5.88
C GLY A 263 15.86 8.70 4.53
N GLU A 264 16.82 9.13 3.72
CA GLU A 264 16.57 9.69 2.39
C GLU A 264 17.63 9.15 1.42
N ALA A 265 17.19 8.36 0.44
CA ALA A 265 18.04 7.91 -0.65
C ALA A 265 18.11 9.01 -1.72
N ARG A 266 19.29 9.63 -1.87
CA ARG A 266 19.50 10.73 -2.82
C ARG A 266 20.20 10.26 -4.10
N GLY A 267 19.95 10.96 -5.20
CA GLY A 267 20.60 10.69 -6.48
C GLY A 267 20.00 9.51 -7.25
N VAL A 268 18.78 9.10 -6.90
CA VAL A 268 18.00 8.09 -7.62
C VAL A 268 17.16 8.71 -8.74
N ARG A 269 16.88 7.94 -9.78
CA ARG A 269 16.05 8.35 -10.93
C ARG A 269 14.63 7.86 -10.76
N THR A 270 13.70 8.77 -10.54
CA THR A 270 12.26 8.47 -10.47
C THR A 270 11.52 8.92 -11.74
N MET A 271 10.27 8.48 -11.92
CA MET A 271 9.41 8.95 -13.01
C MET A 271 9.20 10.48 -12.96
N GLY A 272 9.22 11.06 -11.75
CA GLY A 272 8.99 12.49 -11.52
C GLY A 272 7.56 12.91 -11.85
N GLU A 273 7.27 14.19 -11.64
CA GLU A 273 5.90 14.74 -11.79
C GLU A 273 5.29 14.52 -13.17
N LYS A 274 6.11 14.51 -14.23
CA LYS A 274 5.63 14.49 -15.62
C LYS A 274 5.83 13.15 -16.34
N GLY A 275 6.62 12.22 -15.77
CA GLY A 275 7.00 11.01 -16.51
C GLY A 275 5.80 10.16 -16.91
N PHE A 276 4.88 9.94 -15.96
CA PHE A 276 3.66 9.16 -16.20
C PHE A 276 2.66 9.90 -17.11
N ASP A 277 2.47 11.20 -16.89
CA ASP A 277 1.59 12.05 -17.71
C ASP A 277 2.02 12.07 -19.18
N ILE A 278 3.33 12.20 -19.43
CA ILE A 278 3.89 12.17 -20.78
C ILE A 278 3.65 10.81 -21.43
N LEU A 279 3.95 9.71 -20.72
CA LEU A 279 3.75 8.36 -21.26
C LEU A 279 2.29 8.08 -21.62
N THR A 280 1.36 8.45 -20.73
CA THR A 280 -0.08 8.24 -20.95
C THR A 280 -0.60 9.11 -22.08
N GLN A 281 -0.16 10.37 -22.17
CA GLN A 281 -0.50 11.27 -23.26
C GLN A 281 0.01 10.75 -24.61
N ASP A 282 1.27 10.31 -24.67
CA ASP A 282 1.89 9.78 -25.90
C ASP A 282 1.18 8.51 -26.39
N VAL A 283 0.81 7.61 -25.47
CA VAL A 283 0.04 6.40 -25.82
C VAL A 283 -1.35 6.74 -26.35
N ALA A 284 -2.05 7.69 -25.71
CA ALA A 284 -3.36 8.14 -26.16
C ALA A 284 -3.29 8.79 -27.55
N GLU A 285 -2.28 9.62 -27.79
CA GLU A 285 -2.04 10.25 -29.08
C GLU A 285 -1.73 9.21 -30.17
N ALA A 286 -0.83 8.26 -29.88
CA ALA A 286 -0.48 7.17 -30.79
C ALA A 286 -1.70 6.31 -31.15
N ALA A 287 -2.54 5.96 -30.16
CA ALA A 287 -3.79 5.22 -30.38
C ALA A 287 -4.78 6.02 -31.24
N GLY A 288 -4.88 7.34 -31.02
CA GLY A 288 -5.69 8.25 -31.84
C GLY A 288 -5.23 8.29 -33.31
N ILE A 289 -3.93 8.42 -33.54
CA ILE A 289 -3.32 8.38 -34.88
C ILE A 289 -3.59 7.03 -35.55
N ALA A 290 -3.33 5.92 -34.85
CA ALA A 290 -3.55 4.57 -35.36
C ALA A 290 -5.01 4.33 -35.77
N LYS A 291 -5.97 4.77 -34.95
CA LYS A 291 -7.40 4.69 -35.26
C LYS A 291 -7.75 5.48 -36.53
N HIS A 292 -7.25 6.72 -36.65
CA HIS A 292 -7.54 7.57 -37.81
C HIS A 292 -6.96 7.02 -39.11
N VAL A 293 -5.70 6.58 -39.07
CA VAL A 293 -5.02 5.96 -40.21
C VAL A 293 -5.70 4.64 -40.58
N GLY A 294 -6.03 3.80 -39.59
CA GLY A 294 -6.72 2.53 -39.79
C GLY A 294 -8.09 2.70 -40.47
N ILE A 295 -8.89 3.66 -40.02
CA ILE A 295 -10.19 3.97 -40.66
C ILE A 295 -9.99 4.43 -42.10
N LYS A 296 -9.05 5.35 -42.36
CA LYS A 296 -8.79 5.85 -43.72
C LYS A 296 -8.31 4.76 -44.66
N SER A 297 -7.32 3.97 -44.24
CA SER A 297 -6.78 2.86 -45.03
C SER A 297 -7.81 1.77 -45.25
N GLY A 298 -8.62 1.45 -44.23
CA GLY A 298 -9.72 0.50 -44.32
C GLY A 298 -10.80 0.94 -45.31
N LEU A 299 -11.21 2.21 -45.27
CA LEU A 299 -12.15 2.79 -46.24
C LEU A 299 -11.58 2.76 -47.66
N ALA A 300 -10.32 3.17 -47.84
CA ALA A 300 -9.67 3.15 -49.15
C ALA A 300 -9.57 1.74 -49.74
N ALA A 301 -9.20 0.74 -48.91
CA ALA A 301 -9.18 -0.66 -49.30
C ALA A 301 -10.58 -1.18 -49.66
N PHE A 302 -11.60 -0.83 -48.86
CA PHE A 302 -12.99 -1.20 -49.13
C PHE A 302 -13.49 -0.61 -50.46
N PHE A 303 -13.27 0.69 -50.72
CA PHE A 303 -13.64 1.32 -51.98
C PHE A 303 -12.90 0.71 -53.18
N SER A 304 -11.60 0.40 -53.03
CA SER A 304 -10.81 -0.25 -54.10
C SER A 304 -11.34 -1.64 -54.43
N ALA A 305 -11.66 -2.43 -53.40
CA ALA A 305 -12.26 -3.76 -53.56
C ALA A 305 -13.66 -3.68 -54.19
N LEU A 306 -14.47 -2.70 -53.81
CA LEU A 306 -15.79 -2.45 -54.40
C LEU A 306 -15.68 -2.13 -55.89
N VAL A 307 -14.77 -1.23 -56.29
CA VAL A 307 -14.53 -0.89 -57.71
C VAL A 307 -14.07 -2.11 -58.50
N LEU A 308 -13.15 -2.92 -57.96
CA LEU A 308 -12.69 -4.15 -58.61
C LEU A 308 -13.83 -5.16 -58.80
N ALA A 309 -14.75 -5.27 -57.83
CA ALA A 309 -15.89 -6.18 -57.93
C ALA A 309 -16.90 -5.80 -59.03
N PHE A 310 -16.96 -4.52 -59.44
CA PHE A 310 -17.79 -4.06 -60.55
C PHE A 310 -17.09 -4.13 -61.92
N LEU A 311 -15.80 -4.46 -61.95
CA LEU A 311 -14.99 -4.59 -63.17
C LEU A 311 -14.82 -6.05 -63.64
N VAL A 312 -15.34 -7.01 -62.87
CA VAL A 312 -15.39 -8.46 -63.17
C VAL A 312 -16.82 -8.85 -63.53
#